data_AF-A0A5A9EV00-F1
#
_entry.id   AF-A0A5A9EV00-F1
#
_cell.length_a   1.000
_cell.length_b   1.000
_cell.length_c   1.000
_cell.angle_alpha   90.00
_cell.angle_beta   90.00
_cell.angle_gamma   90.00
#
_symmetry.space_group_name_H-M   'P 1'
#
loop_
_entity.id
_entity.type
_entity.pdbx_description
1 polymer ?
#
loop_
_entity_poly.entity_id
_entity_poly.type
_entity_poly.pdbx_seq_one_letter_code
_entity_poly.pdbx_strand_id
1 'polypeptide(L)'
;MSGTKASVIPAAAVAACLFVLAGCAQLSQAPDSDYRQALEKAITAGRCDGDSVRDLWSAYDRWYAVASSIAGHPKTDEAVALLRQGDQFRILGCPEVARASYRTLIRRFPEDGFVPLREAARASLQTLPPPLPAPGTTPAPVPAGPALVRPPAEI
;
A
#
# COMPACT_ATOMS: atom_id res chain seq x y z
N MET A 1 40.94 76.63 -16.24
CA MET A 1 41.26 75.75 -17.39
C MET A 1 41.70 74.40 -16.83
N SER A 2 41.27 73.31 -17.49
CA SER A 2 41.58 71.88 -17.22
C SER A 2 40.88 71.29 -15.99
N GLY A 3 40.10 70.21 -16.05
CA GLY A 3 39.82 69.23 -17.10
C GLY A 3 39.44 67.92 -16.42
N THR A 4 38.14 67.63 -16.30
CA THR A 4 37.62 66.42 -15.67
C THR A 4 37.86 65.21 -16.57
N LYS A 5 38.60 64.20 -16.10
CA LYS A 5 38.56 62.85 -16.68
C LYS A 5 37.79 61.92 -15.75
N ALA A 6 36.59 61.55 -16.19
CA ALA A 6 35.84 60.45 -15.63
C ALA A 6 36.57 59.13 -15.93
N SER A 7 36.73 58.29 -14.91
CA SER A 7 37.09 56.88 -15.11
C SER A 7 35.92 56.05 -14.59
N VAL A 8 35.14 55.53 -15.54
CA VAL A 8 34.06 54.56 -15.30
C VAL A 8 34.72 53.20 -15.10
N ILE A 9 34.57 52.61 -13.91
CA ILE A 9 34.97 51.22 -13.66
C ILE A 9 33.68 50.37 -13.69
N PRO A 10 33.62 49.31 -14.51
CA PRO A 10 32.39 48.58 -14.76
C PRO A 10 32.00 47.70 -13.58
N ALA A 11 30.72 47.76 -13.22
CA ALA A 11 30.07 46.86 -12.29
C ALA A 11 29.91 45.48 -12.92
N ALA A 12 30.76 44.54 -12.55
CA ALA A 12 30.50 43.12 -12.72
C ALA A 12 31.26 42.33 -11.65
N ALA A 13 30.57 41.33 -11.09
CA ALA A 13 31.09 40.28 -10.23
C ALA A 13 31.28 40.60 -8.73
N VAL A 14 30.17 40.71 -7.99
CA VAL A 14 30.06 40.06 -6.67
C VAL A 14 28.63 39.52 -6.49
N ALA A 15 28.34 38.39 -7.12
CA ALA A 15 27.15 37.59 -6.82
C ALA A 15 27.54 36.11 -6.85
N ALA A 16 28.46 35.72 -5.97
CA ALA A 16 28.83 34.33 -5.78
C ALA A 16 29.27 34.15 -4.33
N CYS A 17 28.31 33.87 -3.44
CA CYS A 17 28.53 33.20 -2.14
C CYS A 17 27.22 32.94 -1.35
N LEU A 18 26.13 32.53 -2.02
CA LEU A 18 24.89 32.09 -1.32
C LEU A 18 24.46 30.65 -1.62
N PHE A 19 25.30 29.82 -2.23
CA PHE A 19 24.96 28.42 -2.56
C PHE A 19 25.73 27.38 -1.72
N VAL A 20 25.97 27.66 -0.43
CA VAL A 20 26.64 26.69 0.46
C VAL A 20 25.84 26.46 1.74
N LEU A 21 24.53 26.16 1.64
CA LEU A 21 23.78 25.53 2.75
C LEU A 21 22.62 24.61 2.30
N ALA A 22 22.36 24.42 1.00
CA ALA A 22 21.29 23.53 0.54
C ALA A 22 21.70 22.04 0.46
N GLY A 23 22.97 21.70 0.76
CA GLY A 23 23.54 20.37 0.52
C GLY A 23 23.14 19.27 1.52
N CYS A 24 22.42 19.60 2.60
CA CYS A 24 22.05 18.62 3.64
C CYS A 24 20.54 18.35 3.75
N ALA A 25 19.70 18.97 2.90
CA ALA A 25 18.24 18.85 2.99
C ALA A 25 17.63 17.79 2.06
N GLN A 26 18.35 17.31 1.04
CA GLN A 26 17.94 16.15 0.24
C GLN A 26 18.48 14.86 0.86
N LEU A 27 18.02 14.54 2.07
CA LEU A 27 17.98 13.14 2.49
C LEU A 27 17.07 12.44 1.47
N SER A 28 17.64 11.64 0.57
CA SER A 28 16.87 10.83 -0.38
C SER A 28 15.76 10.12 0.40
N GLN A 29 14.51 10.52 0.15
CA GLN A 29 13.38 9.93 0.86
C GLN A 29 13.40 8.43 0.63
N ALA A 30 13.10 7.65 1.67
CA ALA A 30 12.95 6.22 1.53
C ALA A 30 11.91 5.92 0.43
N PRO A 31 12.13 4.90 -0.42
CA PRO A 31 11.28 4.62 -1.58
C PRO A 31 9.82 4.27 -1.20
N ASP A 32 9.59 3.91 0.06
CA ASP A 32 8.29 3.56 0.63
C ASP A 32 7.58 4.73 1.35
N SER A 33 8.18 5.93 1.36
CA SER A 33 7.73 7.06 2.18
C SER A 33 6.30 7.50 1.85
N ASP A 34 5.97 7.63 0.56
CA ASP A 34 4.60 7.92 0.09
C ASP A 34 3.60 6.86 0.56
N TYR A 35 3.99 5.58 0.49
CA TYR A 35 3.16 4.47 0.94
C TYR A 35 2.88 4.56 2.44
N ARG A 36 3.93 4.78 3.24
CA ARG A 36 3.78 4.93 4.71
C ARG A 36 2.88 6.10 5.09
N GLN A 37 3.03 7.24 4.42
CA GLN A 37 2.18 8.41 4.66
C GLN A 37 0.72 8.14 4.27
N ALA A 38 0.48 7.49 3.13
CA ALA A 38 -0.87 7.14 2.70
C ALA A 38 -1.53 6.09 3.61
N LEU A 39 -0.75 5.12 4.12
CA LEU A 39 -1.20 4.15 5.09
C LEU A 39 -1.62 4.79 6.40
N GLU A 40 -0.79 5.68 6.95
CA GLU A 40 -1.11 6.44 8.15
C GLU A 40 -2.40 7.25 7.95
N LYS A 41 -2.50 8.00 6.84
CA LYS A 41 -3.71 8.77 6.50
C LYS A 41 -4.96 7.89 6.43
N ALA A 42 -4.87 6.71 5.81
CA ALA A 42 -6.00 5.79 5.67
C ALA A 42 -6.41 5.18 7.02
N ILE A 43 -5.45 4.83 7.87
CA ILE A 43 -5.70 4.34 9.23
C ILE A 43 -6.34 5.43 10.08
N THR A 44 -5.80 6.65 10.06
CA THR A 44 -6.34 7.80 10.82
C THR A 44 -7.74 8.19 10.35
N ALA A 45 -8.03 8.08 9.05
CA ALA A 45 -9.37 8.31 8.54
C ALA A 45 -10.39 7.29 9.08
N GLY A 46 -9.94 6.08 9.46
CA GLY A 46 -10.79 5.05 10.06
C GLY A 46 -11.91 4.52 9.14
N ARG A 47 -11.81 4.78 7.83
CA ARG A 47 -12.80 4.36 6.83
C ARG A 47 -12.28 3.17 6.03
N CYS A 48 -13.19 2.26 5.68
CA CYS A 48 -12.89 1.06 4.92
C CYS A 48 -12.92 1.26 3.39
N ASP A 49 -13.18 2.48 2.93
CA ASP A 49 -13.34 2.86 1.54
C ASP A 49 -12.97 4.33 1.30
N GLY A 50 -13.22 4.79 0.08
CA GLY A 50 -13.04 6.18 -0.34
C GLY A 50 -11.59 6.55 -0.70
N ASP A 51 -11.37 7.86 -0.84
CA ASP A 51 -10.14 8.41 -1.42
C ASP A 51 -8.88 8.00 -0.66
N SER A 52 -8.92 7.94 0.67
CA SER A 52 -7.75 7.57 1.48
C SER A 52 -7.29 6.13 1.25
N VAL A 53 -8.22 5.18 1.10
CA VAL A 53 -7.89 3.78 0.79
C VAL A 53 -7.41 3.65 -0.67
N ARG A 54 -8.00 4.40 -1.60
CA ARG A 54 -7.55 4.44 -3.00
C ARG A 54 -6.15 5.04 -3.14
N ASP A 55 -5.86 6.12 -2.43
CA ASP A 55 -4.56 6.79 -2.39
C ASP A 55 -3.50 5.83 -1.83
N LEU A 56 -3.82 5.11 -0.75
CA LEU A 56 -2.98 4.07 -0.17
C LEU A 56 -2.58 3.02 -1.20
N TRP A 57 -3.56 2.42 -1.89
CA TRP A 57 -3.29 1.42 -2.92
C TRP A 57 -2.46 1.98 -4.06
N SER A 58 -2.76 3.21 -4.49
CA SER A 58 -1.99 3.89 -5.54
C SER A 58 -0.54 4.13 -5.13
N ALA A 59 -0.30 4.50 -3.86
CA ALA A 59 1.05 4.70 -3.33
C ALA A 59 1.81 3.38 -3.22
N TYR A 60 1.16 2.31 -2.75
CA TYR A 60 1.75 0.97 -2.73
C TYR A 60 2.14 0.50 -4.13
N ASP A 61 1.26 0.68 -5.12
CA ASP A 61 1.51 0.24 -6.50
C ASP A 61 2.66 1.02 -7.15
N ARG A 62 2.77 2.33 -6.89
CA ARG A 62 3.91 3.13 -7.33
C ARG A 62 5.21 2.63 -6.70
N TRP A 63 5.20 2.42 -5.38
CA TRP A 63 6.37 1.90 -4.67
C TRP A 63 6.79 0.53 -5.22
N TYR A 64 5.85 -0.42 -5.34
CA TYR A 64 6.12 -1.76 -5.87
C TYR A 64 6.72 -1.71 -7.30
N ALA A 65 6.23 -0.81 -8.15
CA ALA A 65 6.76 -0.66 -9.52
C ALA A 65 8.21 -0.18 -9.51
N VAL A 66 8.53 0.86 -8.73
CA VAL A 66 9.88 1.45 -8.70
C VAL A 66 10.88 0.61 -7.91
N ALA A 67 10.45 -0.08 -6.86
CA ALA A 67 11.31 -0.84 -5.96
C ALA A 67 12.10 -1.94 -6.68
N SER A 68 11.50 -2.54 -7.72
CA SER A 68 12.16 -3.53 -8.58
C SER A 68 13.40 -3.00 -9.33
N SER A 69 13.51 -1.68 -9.50
CA SER A 69 14.62 -1.02 -10.19
C SER A 69 15.74 -0.55 -9.25
N ILE A 70 15.53 -0.63 -7.93
CA ILE A 70 16.49 -0.18 -6.92
C ILE A 70 17.52 -1.28 -6.69
N ALA A 71 18.79 -1.00 -6.98
CA ALA A 71 19.88 -1.95 -6.80
C ALA A 71 19.99 -2.40 -5.33
N GLY A 72 19.92 -3.72 -5.10
CA GLY A 72 20.01 -4.31 -3.76
C GLY A 72 18.74 -4.19 -2.91
N HIS A 73 17.64 -3.65 -3.43
CA HIS A 73 16.36 -3.57 -2.71
C HIS A 73 15.73 -4.97 -2.56
N PRO A 74 15.46 -5.42 -1.32
CA PRO A 74 14.80 -6.70 -1.11
C PRO A 74 13.29 -6.57 -1.32
N LYS A 75 12.73 -7.39 -2.23
CA LYS A 75 11.26 -7.51 -2.44
C LYS A 75 10.46 -7.89 -1.18
N THR A 76 11.14 -8.28 -0.11
CA THR A 76 10.53 -8.65 1.18
C THR A 76 9.85 -7.48 1.85
N ASP A 77 10.31 -6.25 1.66
CA ASP A 77 9.73 -5.08 2.30
C ASP A 77 8.28 -4.86 1.83
N GLU A 78 8.03 -4.98 0.54
CA GLU A 78 6.73 -4.84 -0.08
C GLU A 78 5.77 -5.96 0.33
N ALA A 79 6.27 -7.18 0.50
CA ALA A 79 5.47 -8.31 0.97
C ALA A 79 5.08 -8.15 2.44
N VAL A 80 6.03 -7.77 3.30
CA VAL A 80 5.77 -7.48 4.72
C VAL A 80 4.80 -6.31 4.87
N ALA A 81 4.93 -5.29 4.04
CA ALA A 81 4.04 -4.15 4.03
C ALA A 81 2.57 -4.54 3.78
N LEU A 82 2.29 -5.41 2.80
CA LEU A 82 0.93 -5.91 2.56
C LEU A 82 0.38 -6.75 3.71
N LEU A 83 1.22 -7.57 4.34
CA LEU A 83 0.79 -8.36 5.50
C LEU A 83 0.37 -7.43 6.64
N ARG A 84 1.21 -6.44 6.97
CA ARG A 84 0.95 -5.44 8.02
C ARG A 84 -0.26 -4.56 7.71
N GLN A 85 -0.39 -4.09 6.47
CA GLN A 85 -1.57 -3.35 6.01
C GLN A 85 -2.83 -4.18 6.23
N GLY A 86 -2.80 -5.46 5.82
CA GLY A 86 -3.91 -6.37 6.03
C GLY A 86 -4.30 -6.52 7.50
N ASP A 87 -3.30 -6.69 8.37
CA ASP A 87 -3.51 -6.82 9.81
C ASP A 87 -4.09 -5.55 10.44
N GLN A 88 -3.62 -4.37 10.04
CA GLN A 88 -4.14 -3.09 10.52
C GLN A 88 -5.60 -2.90 10.12
N PHE A 89 -5.96 -3.12 8.84
CA PHE A 89 -7.35 -3.00 8.41
C PHE A 89 -8.25 -4.09 8.99
N ARG A 90 -7.73 -5.28 9.29
CA ARG A 90 -8.46 -6.30 10.05
C ARG A 90 -8.79 -5.81 11.46
N ILE A 91 -7.83 -5.22 12.16
CA ILE A 91 -8.02 -4.66 13.51
C ILE A 91 -9.03 -3.51 13.51
N LEU A 92 -9.02 -2.68 12.46
CA LEU A 92 -9.97 -1.56 12.29
C LEU A 92 -11.38 -1.98 11.88
N GLY A 93 -11.65 -3.27 11.67
CA GLY A 93 -12.96 -3.74 11.24
C GLY A 93 -13.25 -3.49 9.75
N CYS A 94 -12.20 -3.40 8.92
CA CYS A 94 -12.27 -3.25 7.47
C CYS A 94 -11.88 -4.53 6.73
N PRO A 95 -12.71 -5.59 6.78
CA PRO A 95 -12.34 -6.92 6.31
C PRO A 95 -12.06 -6.98 4.80
N GLU A 96 -12.71 -6.14 3.98
CA GLU A 96 -12.48 -6.17 2.53
C GLU A 96 -11.11 -5.59 2.14
N VAL A 97 -10.67 -4.52 2.81
CA VAL A 97 -9.32 -3.96 2.61
C VAL A 97 -8.27 -4.94 3.10
N ALA A 98 -8.51 -5.58 4.26
CA ALA A 98 -7.64 -6.63 4.78
C ALA A 98 -7.51 -7.80 3.80
N ARG A 99 -8.65 -8.30 3.30
CA ARG A 99 -8.74 -9.37 2.31
C ARG A 99 -8.00 -9.03 1.02
N ALA A 100 -8.14 -7.81 0.51
CA ALA A 100 -7.42 -7.35 -0.67
C ALA A 100 -5.90 -7.32 -0.46
N SER A 101 -5.44 -6.93 0.74
CA SER A 101 -4.03 -6.92 1.13
C SER A 101 -3.42 -8.32 1.14
N TYR A 102 -4.04 -9.25 1.85
CA TYR A 102 -3.57 -10.63 1.92
C TYR A 102 -3.59 -11.34 0.55
N ARG A 103 -4.66 -11.15 -0.24
CA ARG A 103 -4.74 -11.72 -1.60
C ARG A 103 -3.68 -11.14 -2.53
N THR A 104 -3.39 -9.84 -2.41
CA THR A 104 -2.34 -9.19 -3.20
C THR A 104 -0.96 -9.75 -2.84
N LEU A 105 -0.69 -9.99 -1.56
CA LEU A 105 0.55 -10.62 -1.11
C LEU A 105 0.71 -12.01 -1.75
N ILE A 106 -0.31 -12.86 -1.61
CA ILE A 106 -0.28 -14.23 -2.16
C ILE A 106 -0.05 -14.23 -3.67
N ARG A 107 -0.68 -13.30 -4.41
CA ARG A 107 -0.58 -13.22 -5.87
C ARG A 107 0.74 -12.63 -6.36
N ARG A 108 1.24 -11.56 -5.73
CA ARG A 108 2.41 -10.80 -6.22
C ARG A 108 3.76 -11.40 -5.82
N PHE A 109 3.77 -12.26 -4.81
CA PHE A 109 4.98 -12.86 -4.27
C PHE A 109 4.87 -14.40 -4.25
N PRO A 110 4.84 -15.06 -5.42
CA PRO A 110 4.68 -16.52 -5.53
C PRO A 110 5.95 -17.33 -5.24
N GLU A 111 7.11 -16.69 -5.14
CA GLU A 111 8.41 -17.35 -4.97
C GLU A 111 8.58 -18.02 -3.59
N ASP A 112 9.38 -19.08 -3.50
CA ASP A 112 9.51 -19.88 -2.27
C ASP A 112 10.00 -19.09 -1.05
N GLY A 113 10.82 -18.05 -1.27
CA GLY A 113 11.27 -17.14 -0.22
C GLY A 113 10.15 -16.42 0.54
N PHE A 114 8.94 -16.39 -0.03
CA PHE A 114 7.76 -15.75 0.57
C PHE A 114 6.74 -16.73 1.15
N VAL A 115 7.03 -18.04 1.16
CA VAL A 115 6.13 -19.06 1.73
C VAL A 115 5.64 -18.68 3.14
N PRO A 116 6.50 -18.29 4.09
CA PRO A 116 6.04 -17.93 5.44
C PRO A 116 5.02 -16.77 5.44
N LEU A 117 5.24 -15.75 4.61
CA LEU A 117 4.34 -14.60 4.51
C LEU A 117 3.01 -14.99 3.83
N ARG A 118 3.06 -15.86 2.80
CA ARG A 118 1.85 -16.37 2.15
C ARG A 118 1.02 -17.22 3.10
N GLU A 119 1.63 -18.09 3.90
CA GLU A 119 0.91 -18.89 4.90
C GLU A 119 0.29 -18.00 5.98
N ALA A 120 1.02 -17.00 6.48
CA ALA A 120 0.46 -16.02 7.41
C ALA A 120 -0.75 -15.28 6.80
N ALA A 121 -0.65 -14.83 5.55
CA ALA A 121 -1.75 -14.19 4.84
C ALA A 121 -2.96 -15.13 4.64
N ARG A 122 -2.74 -16.42 4.33
CA ARG A 122 -3.82 -17.42 4.21
C ARG A 122 -4.49 -17.67 5.56
N ALA A 123 -3.73 -17.80 6.63
CA ALA A 123 -4.26 -17.95 7.97
C ALA A 123 -5.13 -16.74 8.34
N SER A 124 -4.63 -15.51 8.12
CA SER A 124 -5.41 -14.30 8.37
C SER A 124 -6.69 -14.24 7.52
N LEU A 125 -6.64 -14.66 6.25
CA LEU A 125 -7.84 -14.73 5.38
C LEU A 125 -8.94 -15.65 5.92
N GLN A 126 -8.58 -16.75 6.59
CA GLN A 126 -9.54 -17.68 7.21
C GLN A 126 -10.25 -17.07 8.42
N THR A 127 -9.64 -16.07 9.07
CA THR A 127 -10.24 -15.37 10.23
C THR A 127 -11.22 -14.27 9.83
N LEU A 128 -11.21 -13.83 8.56
CA LEU A 128 -12.06 -12.74 8.10
C LEU A 128 -13.50 -13.21 7.86
N PRO A 129 -14.52 -12.38 8.19
CA PRO A 129 -15.91 -12.69 7.84
C PRO A 129 -16.04 -12.91 6.33
N PRO A 130 -16.93 -13.81 5.88
CA PRO A 130 -17.10 -14.07 4.45
C PRO A 130 -17.42 -12.77 3.69
N PRO A 131 -16.95 -12.61 2.44
CA PRO A 131 -17.27 -11.44 1.64
C PRO A 131 -18.78 -11.25 1.56
N LEU A 132 -19.25 -10.03 1.71
CA LEU A 132 -20.67 -9.74 1.49
C LEU A 132 -21.02 -10.05 0.04
N PRO A 133 -22.21 -10.64 -0.23
CA PRO A 133 -22.70 -10.82 -1.59
C PRO A 133 -22.70 -9.47 -2.32
N ALA A 134 -22.29 -9.47 -3.58
CA ALA A 134 -22.40 -8.27 -4.39
C ALA A 134 -23.88 -7.83 -4.45
N PRO A 135 -24.19 -6.52 -4.44
CA PRO A 135 -25.55 -6.06 -4.66
C PRO A 135 -26.09 -6.65 -5.98
N GLY A 136 -27.14 -7.46 -5.90
CA GLY A 136 -27.77 -8.11 -7.06
C GLY A 136 -27.43 -9.60 -7.27
N THR A 137 -26.53 -10.20 -6.49
CA THR A 137 -26.42 -11.67 -6.46
C THR A 137 -27.46 -12.25 -5.51
N THR A 138 -28.58 -12.75 -6.04
CA THR A 138 -29.46 -13.66 -5.30
C THR A 138 -28.64 -14.87 -4.84
N PRO A 139 -28.67 -15.25 -3.55
CA PRO A 139 -28.08 -16.51 -3.11
C PRO A 139 -28.63 -17.64 -3.97
N ALA A 140 -27.75 -18.43 -4.59
CA ALA A 140 -28.19 -19.65 -5.25
C ALA A 140 -28.93 -20.52 -4.22
N PRO A 141 -30.12 -21.07 -4.54
CA PRO A 141 -30.82 -21.92 -3.62
C PRO A 141 -29.90 -23.09 -3.26
N VAL A 142 -29.64 -23.26 -1.97
CA VAL A 142 -28.95 -24.41 -1.43
C VAL A 142 -29.72 -25.65 -1.91
N PRO A 143 -29.08 -26.60 -2.62
CA PRO A 143 -29.77 -27.83 -3.02
C PRO A 143 -30.25 -28.50 -1.74
N ALA A 144 -31.57 -28.61 -1.57
CA ALA A 144 -32.15 -29.43 -0.53
C ALA A 144 -31.60 -30.84 -0.74
N GLY A 145 -30.76 -31.31 0.19
CA GLY A 145 -30.31 -32.69 0.20
C GLY A 145 -31.50 -33.64 0.15
N PRO A 146 -31.31 -34.87 -0.36
CA PRO A 146 -32.41 -35.81 -0.54
C PRO A 146 -33.13 -36.00 0.79
N ALA A 147 -34.44 -35.70 0.79
CA ALA A 147 -35.31 -35.95 1.92
C ALA A 147 -35.19 -37.44 2.29
N LEU A 148 -34.69 -37.71 3.50
CA LEU A 148 -34.72 -39.05 4.08
C LEU A 148 -36.18 -39.48 4.21
N VAL A 149 -36.65 -40.27 3.25
CA VAL A 149 -37.93 -40.97 3.32
C VAL A 149 -37.79 -41.99 4.45
N ARG A 150 -38.44 -41.71 5.58
CA ARG A 150 -38.54 -42.64 6.71
C ARG A 150 -39.40 -43.83 6.27
N PRO A 151 -38.93 -45.08 6.34
CA PRO A 151 -39.76 -46.22 5.98
C PRO A 151 -40.93 -46.36 6.97
N PRO A 152 -42.08 -46.88 6.51
CA PRO A 152 -43.21 -47.17 7.40
C PRO A 152 -42.81 -48.28 8.39
N ALA A 153 -43.23 -48.12 9.65
CA ALA A 153 -43.08 -49.16 10.65
C ALA A 153 -44.00 -50.34 10.28
N GLU A 154 -43.42 -51.53 10.14
CA GLU A 154 -44.18 -52.78 10.04
C GLU A 154 -44.84 -53.08 11.40
N ILE A 155 -46.08 -53.57 11.34
CA ILE A 155 -46.92 -54.00 12.48
C ILE A 155 -46.68 -55.49 12.71
#